data_AF-A0A4S3FYW5-F1
#
_entry.id   AF-A0A4S3FYW5-F1
#
_cell.length_a   1.000
_cell.length_b   1.000
_cell.length_c   1.000
_cell.angle_alpha   90.00
_cell.angle_beta   90.00
_cell.angle_gamma   90.00
#
_symmetry.space_group_name_H-M   'P 1'
#
loop_
_entity.id
_entity.type
_entity.pdbx_description
1 polymer ?
#
loop_
_entity_poly.entity_id
_entity_poly.type
_entity_poly.pdbx_seq_one_letter_code
_entity_poly.pdbx_strand_id
1 'polypeptide(L)'
;MNKSIKAAQGGFTLIELIVVIVILGILAATALPKFASLSGEARLASLNAAKGSLSATSAMTHGKYLVAPSATIAVEGTNVTMNTTSGYPSTASAAQANALAAAAGLSTADYTVYTTGGSGTRPTVVAGQFAVVPNSIINTATAAKCFVLYTSSTAANTPPTITVGSPTNPTAVKDCE
;
A
#
# COMPACT_ATOMS: atom_id res chain seq x y z
N MET A 1 -50.79 -50.62 -5.09
CA MET A 1 -49.66 -50.96 -5.98
C MET A 1 -48.52 -49.99 -5.70
N ASN A 2 -47.49 -50.43 -4.96
CA ASN A 2 -46.34 -49.60 -4.62
C ASN A 2 -45.24 -49.83 -5.67
N LYS A 3 -45.04 -48.87 -6.59
CA LYS A 3 -44.04 -48.98 -7.66
C LYS A 3 -42.68 -48.56 -7.11
N SER A 4 -41.85 -49.53 -6.76
CA SER A 4 -40.46 -49.28 -6.35
C SER A 4 -39.68 -48.66 -7.53
N ILE A 5 -39.28 -47.40 -7.37
CA ILE A 5 -38.29 -46.74 -8.23
C ILE A 5 -36.93 -47.41 -7.94
N LYS A 6 -36.47 -48.32 -8.80
CA LYS A 6 -35.07 -48.76 -8.78
C LYS A 6 -34.24 -47.64 -9.40
N ALA A 7 -33.55 -46.86 -8.58
CA ALA A 7 -32.53 -45.94 -9.06
C ALA A 7 -31.37 -46.77 -9.62
N ALA A 8 -31.11 -46.66 -10.93
CA ALA A 8 -29.90 -47.18 -11.52
C ALA A 8 -28.72 -46.33 -11.00
N GLN A 9 -28.00 -46.84 -10.02
CA GLN A 9 -26.78 -46.22 -9.51
C GLN A 9 -25.69 -46.40 -10.58
N GLY A 10 -25.61 -45.48 -11.55
CA GLY A 10 -24.51 -45.40 -12.50
C GLY A 10 -23.24 -45.04 -11.74
N GLY A 11 -22.33 -46.01 -11.56
CA GLY A 11 -21.00 -45.74 -11.02
C GLY A 11 -20.21 -44.85 -11.99
N PHE A 12 -19.45 -43.89 -11.44
CA PHE A 12 -18.52 -43.07 -12.21
C PHE A 12 -17.40 -43.97 -12.75
N THR A 13 -17.05 -43.84 -14.04
CA THR A 13 -15.97 -44.63 -14.63
C THR A 13 -14.60 -44.10 -14.18
N LEU A 14 -13.60 -44.99 -14.08
CA LEU A 14 -12.23 -44.57 -13.75
C LEU A 14 -11.68 -43.58 -14.79
N ILE A 15 -12.06 -43.73 -16.06
CA ILE A 15 -11.60 -42.85 -17.14
C ILE A 15 -12.18 -41.44 -17.00
N GLU A 16 -13.44 -41.29 -16.59
CA GLU A 16 -14.04 -39.97 -16.34
C GLU A 16 -13.31 -39.24 -15.22
N LEU A 17 -12.94 -39.95 -14.15
CA LEU A 17 -12.19 -39.33 -13.05
C LEU A 17 -10.79 -38.90 -13.48
N ILE A 18 -10.10 -39.71 -14.31
CA ILE A 18 -8.78 -39.39 -14.84
C ILE A 18 -8.83 -38.15 -15.74
N VAL A 19 -9.79 -38.08 -16.66
CA VAL A 19 -9.91 -36.92 -17.57
C VAL A 19 -10.15 -35.63 -16.79
N VAL A 20 -10.97 -35.67 -15.74
CA VAL A 20 -11.24 -34.49 -14.91
C VAL A 20 -9.96 -34.00 -14.22
N ILE A 21 -9.17 -34.87 -13.60
CA ILE A 21 -7.93 -34.44 -12.94
C ILE A 21 -6.87 -33.93 -13.92
N VAL A 22 -6.82 -34.49 -15.15
CA VAL A 22 -5.92 -33.99 -16.20
C VAL A 22 -6.32 -32.58 -16.63
N ILE A 23 -7.61 -32.34 -16.87
CA ILE A 23 -8.11 -31.01 -17.24
C ILE A 23 -7.83 -30.00 -16.11
N LEU A 24 -8.14 -30.37 -14.86
CA LEU A 24 -7.84 -29.52 -13.70
C LEU A 24 -6.33 -29.26 -13.56
N GLY A 25 -5.48 -30.24 -13.87
CA GLY A 25 -4.02 -30.08 -13.86
C GLY A 25 -3.53 -29.05 -14.88
N ILE A 26 -4.05 -29.07 -16.11
CA ILE A 26 -3.68 -28.11 -17.16
C ILE A 26 -4.16 -26.69 -16.80
N LEU A 27 -5.40 -26.57 -16.30
CA LEU A 27 -5.95 -25.29 -15.86
C LEU A 27 -5.16 -24.72 -14.67
N ALA A 28 -4.78 -25.55 -13.70
CA ALA A 28 -3.98 -25.13 -12.56
C ALA A 28 -2.58 -24.66 -12.99
N ALA A 29 -1.91 -25.40 -13.89
CA ALA A 29 -0.57 -25.08 -14.37
C ALA A 29 -0.51 -23.71 -15.09
N THR A 30 -1.57 -23.34 -15.79
CA THR A 30 -1.65 -22.06 -16.52
C THR A 30 -2.15 -20.90 -15.65
N ALA A 31 -3.02 -21.17 -14.68
CA ALA A 31 -3.60 -20.13 -13.81
C ALA A 31 -2.67 -19.71 -12.67
N LEU A 32 -1.94 -20.66 -12.07
CA LEU A 32 -1.14 -20.42 -10.85
C LEU A 32 -0.08 -19.33 -11.01
N PRO A 33 0.72 -19.26 -12.10
CA PRO A 33 1.70 -18.19 -12.29
C PRO A 33 1.05 -16.80 -12.31
N LYS A 34 -0.11 -16.67 -12.97
CA LYS A 34 -0.85 -15.42 -13.05
C LYS A 34 -1.39 -15.01 -11.68
N PHE A 35 -2.00 -15.94 -10.95
CA PHE A 35 -2.52 -15.67 -9.61
C PHE A 35 -1.44 -15.25 -8.61
N ALA A 36 -0.22 -15.79 -8.71
CA ALA A 36 0.90 -15.39 -7.87
C ALA A 36 1.28 -13.91 -8.10
N SER A 37 1.36 -13.45 -9.35
CA SER A 37 1.73 -12.07 -9.69
C SER A 37 0.66 -11.02 -9.34
N LEU A 38 -0.63 -11.38 -9.39
CA LEU A 38 -1.75 -10.44 -9.16
C LEU A 38 -1.70 -9.76 -7.79
N SER A 39 -1.22 -10.47 -6.76
CA SER A 39 -1.13 -9.92 -5.40
C SER A 39 -0.09 -8.81 -5.30
N GLY A 40 1.05 -8.96 -6.00
CA GLY A 40 2.10 -7.95 -6.08
C GLY A 40 1.64 -6.71 -6.86
N GLU A 41 0.99 -6.91 -8.01
CA GLU A 41 0.44 -5.83 -8.82
C GLU A 41 -0.64 -5.04 -8.07
N ALA A 42 -1.55 -5.73 -7.37
CA ALA A 42 -2.58 -5.11 -6.55
C ALA A 42 -1.96 -4.25 -5.43
N ARG A 43 -0.92 -4.76 -4.77
CA ARG A 43 -0.21 -4.02 -3.72
C ARG A 43 0.45 -2.76 -4.29
N LEU A 44 1.12 -2.87 -5.42
CA LEU A 44 1.76 -1.74 -6.07
C LEU A 44 0.74 -0.68 -6.50
N ALA A 45 -0.40 -1.09 -7.06
CA ALA A 45 -1.50 -0.19 -7.41
C ALA A 45 -2.00 0.57 -6.17
N SER A 46 -2.21 -0.13 -5.05
CA SER A 46 -2.60 0.48 -3.78
C SER A 46 -1.56 1.46 -3.23
N LEU A 47 -0.25 1.19 -3.41
CA LEU A 47 0.81 2.11 -3.01
C LEU A 47 0.90 3.33 -3.92
N ASN A 48 0.68 3.17 -5.22
CA ASN A 48 0.59 4.30 -6.14
C ASN A 48 -0.63 5.19 -5.82
N ALA A 49 -1.76 4.60 -5.45
CA ALA A 49 -2.92 5.33 -4.96
C ALA A 49 -2.60 6.08 -3.65
N ALA A 50 -1.89 5.44 -2.71
CA ALA A 50 -1.46 6.08 -1.46
C ALA A 50 -0.48 7.24 -1.71
N LYS A 51 0.50 7.07 -2.61
CA LYS A 51 1.39 8.15 -3.07
C LYS A 51 0.59 9.31 -3.65
N GLY A 52 -0.36 9.03 -4.53
CA GLY A 52 -1.21 10.06 -5.15
C GLY A 52 -2.02 10.83 -4.10
N SER A 53 -2.60 10.11 -3.14
CA SER A 53 -3.38 10.71 -2.06
C SER A 53 -2.53 11.60 -1.16
N LEU A 54 -1.33 11.14 -0.76
CA LEU A 54 -0.37 11.97 0.00
C LEU A 54 0.03 13.22 -0.79
N SER A 55 0.33 13.09 -2.08
CA SER A 55 0.70 14.24 -2.92
C SER A 55 -0.44 15.25 -3.02
N ALA A 56 -1.68 14.78 -3.19
CA ALA A 56 -2.85 15.64 -3.26
C ALA A 56 -3.09 16.37 -1.93
N THR A 57 -3.04 15.66 -0.80
CA THR A 57 -3.20 16.26 0.53
C THR A 57 -2.08 17.25 0.84
N SER A 58 -0.83 16.96 0.47
CA SER A 58 0.29 17.90 0.64
C SER A 58 0.13 19.17 -0.19
N ALA A 59 -0.32 19.06 -1.44
CA ALA A 59 -0.58 20.22 -2.29
C ALA A 59 -1.78 21.04 -1.79
N MET A 60 -2.85 20.37 -1.34
CA MET A 60 -4.04 21.00 -0.79
C MET A 60 -3.73 21.78 0.50
N THR A 61 -3.02 21.15 1.44
CA THR A 61 -2.61 21.80 2.70
C THR A 61 -1.64 22.94 2.46
N HIS A 62 -0.73 22.80 1.49
CA HIS A 62 0.13 23.90 1.04
C HIS A 62 -0.69 25.08 0.48
N GLY A 63 -1.67 24.82 -0.39
CA GLY A 63 -2.55 25.86 -0.92
C GLY A 63 -3.30 26.61 0.18
N LYS A 64 -3.82 25.89 1.19
CA LYS A 64 -4.45 26.51 2.37
C LYS A 64 -3.46 27.35 3.18
N TYR A 65 -2.22 26.88 3.34
CA TYR A 65 -1.16 27.62 4.03
C TYR A 65 -0.81 28.93 3.31
N LEU A 66 -0.76 28.94 1.98
CA LEU A 66 -0.45 30.16 1.22
C LEU A 66 -1.55 31.23 1.33
N VAL A 67 -2.81 30.83 1.49
CA VAL A 67 -3.94 31.76 1.69
C VAL A 67 -3.96 32.32 3.11
N ALA A 68 -3.79 31.44 4.10
CA ALA A 68 -3.80 31.80 5.51
C ALA A 68 -2.74 30.99 6.26
N PRO A 69 -1.50 31.52 6.38
CA PRO A 69 -0.40 30.81 7.03
C PRO A 69 -0.77 30.41 8.46
N SER A 70 -0.70 29.11 8.73
CA SER A 70 -0.97 28.53 10.04
C SER A 70 -0.05 27.34 10.26
N ALA A 71 0.43 27.17 11.49
CA ALA A 71 1.22 25.99 11.88
C ALA A 71 0.41 24.68 11.79
N THR A 72 -0.92 24.77 11.73
CA THR A 72 -1.82 23.63 11.64
C THR A 72 -2.94 23.90 10.64
N ILE A 73 -3.18 22.96 9.75
CA ILE A 73 -4.25 23.00 8.76
C ILE A 73 -5.17 21.78 8.96
N ALA A 74 -6.45 22.02 9.21
CA ALA A 74 -7.44 20.95 9.30
C ALA A 74 -7.84 20.44 7.91
N VAL A 75 -7.90 19.12 7.74
CA VAL A 75 -8.38 18.40 6.55
C VAL A 75 -9.31 17.31 7.05
N GLU A 76 -10.60 17.38 6.70
CA GLU A 76 -11.61 16.37 7.13
C GLU A 76 -11.58 16.07 8.65
N GLY A 77 -11.44 17.11 9.48
CA GLY A 77 -11.35 16.97 10.94
C GLY A 77 -10.00 16.51 11.48
N THR A 78 -9.02 16.23 10.60
CA THR A 78 -7.64 15.87 10.99
C THR A 78 -6.72 17.09 10.91
N ASN A 79 -5.98 17.34 11.99
CA ASN A 79 -5.04 18.46 12.07
C ASN A 79 -3.67 18.09 11.51
N VAL A 80 -3.34 18.60 10.33
CA VAL A 80 -2.01 18.43 9.70
C VAL A 80 -1.09 19.56 10.15
N THR A 81 0.03 19.23 10.78
CA THR A 81 1.06 20.21 11.14
C THR A 81 1.87 20.61 9.92
N MET A 82 2.09 21.91 9.74
CA MET A 82 2.84 22.49 8.63
C MET A 82 4.24 22.90 9.09
N ASN A 83 5.22 22.73 8.22
CA ASN A 83 6.52 23.38 8.36
C ASN A 83 6.36 24.85 7.94
N THR A 84 6.59 25.78 8.86
CA THR A 84 6.38 27.22 8.62
C THR A 84 7.38 27.83 7.64
N THR A 85 8.54 27.20 7.44
CA THR A 85 9.55 27.63 6.48
C THR A 85 9.18 27.22 5.06
N SER A 86 8.72 25.99 4.85
CA SER A 86 8.39 25.49 3.51
C SER A 86 6.93 25.69 3.12
N GLY A 87 6.03 25.82 4.09
CA GLY A 87 4.59 25.87 3.88
C GLY A 87 3.97 24.52 3.50
N TYR A 88 4.70 23.41 3.67
CA TYR A 88 4.23 22.04 3.40
C TYR A 88 4.06 21.24 4.69
N PRO A 89 3.32 20.11 4.68
CA PRO A 89 3.19 19.26 5.85
C PRO A 89 4.55 18.81 6.43
N SER A 90 4.67 18.94 7.74
CA SER A 90 5.81 18.49 8.54
C SER A 90 5.60 17.06 9.03
N THR A 91 6.67 16.28 9.11
CA THR A 91 6.65 14.90 9.62
C THR A 91 7.76 14.69 10.66
N ALA A 92 7.99 15.70 11.51
CA ALA A 92 9.05 15.69 12.51
C ALA A 92 8.76 14.74 13.70
N SER A 93 7.51 14.29 13.85
CA SER A 93 7.12 13.30 14.87
C SER A 93 6.18 12.24 14.30
N ALA A 94 6.08 11.12 15.02
CA ALA A 94 5.12 10.05 14.69
C ALA A 94 3.68 10.56 14.62
N ALA A 95 3.27 11.45 15.53
CA ALA A 95 1.93 12.02 15.52
C ALA A 95 1.65 12.83 14.25
N GLN A 96 2.63 13.63 13.80
CA GLN A 96 2.50 14.45 12.59
C GLN A 96 2.42 13.59 11.32
N ALA A 97 3.26 12.56 11.21
CA ALA A 97 3.22 11.62 10.09
C ALA A 97 1.89 10.86 10.03
N ASN A 98 1.39 10.38 11.18
CA ASN A 98 0.10 9.70 11.25
C ASN A 98 -1.07 10.65 10.91
N ALA A 99 -1.02 11.92 11.34
CA ALA A 99 -2.04 12.90 10.99
C ALA A 99 -2.05 13.20 9.48
N LEU A 100 -0.89 13.30 8.83
CA LEU A 100 -0.83 13.46 7.38
C LEU A 100 -1.34 12.23 6.64
N ALA A 101 -0.96 11.02 7.07
CA ALA A 101 -1.45 9.77 6.49
C ALA A 101 -2.99 9.67 6.62
N ALA A 102 -3.53 9.97 7.80
CA ALA A 102 -4.97 9.99 8.04
C ALA A 102 -5.69 11.05 7.18
N ALA A 103 -5.14 12.26 7.07
CA ALA A 103 -5.66 13.32 6.20
C ALA A 103 -5.58 12.98 4.70
N ALA A 104 -4.72 12.02 4.32
CA ALA A 104 -4.66 11.45 2.98
C ALA A 104 -5.58 10.23 2.80
N GLY A 105 -6.42 9.92 3.78
CA GLY A 105 -7.35 8.79 3.73
C GLY A 105 -6.68 7.42 3.94
N LEU A 106 -5.42 7.39 4.41
CA LEU A 106 -4.71 6.15 4.66
C LEU A 106 -5.10 5.61 6.04
N SER A 107 -5.97 4.59 6.03
CA SER A 107 -6.47 3.93 7.24
C SER A 107 -5.40 3.08 7.91
N THR A 108 -5.40 3.06 9.25
CA THR A 108 -4.56 2.15 10.05
C THR A 108 -4.95 0.68 9.90
N ALA A 109 -6.16 0.40 9.38
CA ALA A 109 -6.59 -0.96 9.06
C ALA A 109 -5.80 -1.55 7.88
N ASP A 110 -5.41 -0.71 6.93
CA ASP A 110 -4.76 -1.13 5.67
C ASP A 110 -3.26 -0.84 5.66
N TYR A 111 -2.81 0.19 6.39
CA TYR A 111 -1.45 0.68 6.35
C TYR A 111 -0.85 0.93 7.73
N THR A 112 0.46 0.72 7.83
CA THR A 112 1.29 1.09 8.98
C THR A 112 2.24 2.21 8.58
N VAL A 113 2.31 3.25 9.42
CA VAL A 113 3.25 4.38 9.27
C VAL A 113 4.51 4.13 10.10
N TYR A 114 5.67 4.19 9.45
CA TYR A 114 6.98 4.14 10.10
C TYR A 114 7.65 5.51 10.05
N THR A 115 8.03 6.06 11.20
CA THR A 115 8.74 7.35 11.30
C THR A 115 10.19 7.22 11.73
N THR A 116 10.58 6.03 12.19
CA THR A 116 11.96 5.70 12.56
C THR A 116 12.21 4.21 12.30
N GLY A 117 13.47 3.89 12.00
CA GLY A 117 13.95 2.51 11.91
C GLY A 117 14.58 2.17 10.57
N GLY A 118 14.97 0.91 10.46
CA GLY A 118 15.56 0.29 9.27
C GLY A 118 16.03 -1.11 9.66
N SER A 119 15.49 -2.13 9.00
CA SER A 119 15.90 -3.53 9.20
C SER A 119 15.72 -4.28 7.88
N GLY A 120 16.14 -5.55 7.84
CA GLY A 120 15.82 -6.42 6.71
C GLY A 120 14.31 -6.62 6.48
N THR A 121 13.44 -6.15 7.38
CA THR A 121 11.98 -6.34 7.34
C THR A 121 11.16 -5.05 7.50
N ARG A 122 11.82 -3.90 7.56
CA ARG A 122 11.19 -2.58 7.75
C ARG A 122 11.88 -1.53 6.89
N PRO A 123 11.14 -0.55 6.36
CA PRO A 123 11.75 0.56 5.63
C PRO A 123 12.82 1.27 6.46
N THR A 124 13.90 1.67 5.82
CA THR A 124 14.84 2.63 6.40
C THR A 124 14.21 4.02 6.32
N VAL A 125 13.96 4.63 7.47
CA VAL A 125 13.34 5.96 7.60
C VAL A 125 14.25 6.84 8.44
N VAL A 126 14.67 7.97 7.88
CA VAL A 126 15.48 8.97 8.58
C VAL A 126 14.65 10.17 9.02
N ALA A 127 15.26 11.08 9.78
CA ALA A 127 14.60 12.29 10.25
C ALA A 127 14.01 13.10 9.08
N GLY A 128 12.78 13.61 9.26
CA GLY A 128 12.05 14.33 8.21
C GLY A 128 11.38 13.43 7.17
N GLN A 129 11.40 12.11 7.37
CA GLN A 129 10.71 11.15 6.51
C GLN A 129 9.69 10.32 7.28
N PHE A 130 8.73 9.75 6.55
CA PHE A 130 7.99 8.59 7.00
C PHE A 130 7.71 7.64 5.85
N ALA A 131 7.56 6.37 6.17
CA ALA A 131 7.16 5.34 5.22
C ALA A 131 5.76 4.83 5.52
N VAL A 132 4.99 4.53 4.49
CA VAL A 132 3.69 3.85 4.56
C VAL A 132 3.84 2.46 3.97
N VAL A 133 3.56 1.44 4.78
CA VAL A 133 3.66 0.02 4.41
C VAL A 133 2.28 -0.62 4.50
N PRO A 134 1.84 -1.43 3.52
CA PRO A 134 0.59 -2.18 3.64
C PRO A 134 0.68 -3.21 4.76
N ASN A 135 -0.38 -3.34 5.56
CA ASN A 135 -0.45 -4.27 6.69
C ASN A 135 -0.28 -5.74 6.26
N SER A 136 -0.57 -6.07 5.00
CA SER A 136 -0.37 -7.41 4.44
C SER A 136 1.08 -7.90 4.41
N ILE A 137 2.07 -7.01 4.57
CA ILE A 137 3.51 -7.37 4.47
C ILE A 137 4.37 -6.87 5.61
N ILE A 138 3.78 -6.30 6.67
CA ILE A 138 4.57 -5.81 7.80
C ILE A 138 5.46 -6.93 8.36
N ASN A 139 6.68 -6.57 8.77
CA ASN A 139 7.68 -7.50 9.30
C ASN A 139 8.16 -8.58 8.31
N THR A 140 7.96 -8.40 7.00
CA THR A 140 8.54 -9.25 5.95
C THR A 140 9.68 -8.54 5.23
N ALA A 141 10.54 -9.29 4.53
CA ALA A 141 11.59 -8.70 3.70
C ALA A 141 11.04 -7.78 2.60
N THR A 142 9.82 -8.04 2.12
CA THR A 142 9.11 -7.21 1.15
C THR A 142 8.77 -5.84 1.71
N ALA A 143 8.42 -5.72 3.00
CA ALA A 143 8.15 -4.41 3.62
C ALA A 143 9.36 -3.48 3.66
N ALA A 144 10.59 -4.01 3.62
CA ALA A 144 11.80 -3.19 3.53
C ALA A 144 12.01 -2.55 2.15
N LYS A 145 11.21 -2.93 1.14
CA LYS A 145 11.35 -2.48 -0.26
C LYS A 145 10.05 -1.97 -0.88
N CYS A 146 8.90 -2.44 -0.41
CA CYS A 146 7.59 -2.14 -0.95
C CYS A 146 6.80 -1.22 -0.02
N PHE A 147 7.02 0.09 -0.18
CA PHE A 147 6.41 1.12 0.65
C PHE A 147 6.36 2.45 -0.09
N VAL A 148 5.55 3.39 0.42
CA VAL A 148 5.61 4.79 0.00
C VAL A 148 6.51 5.55 0.96
N LEU A 149 7.53 6.23 0.47
CA LEU A 149 8.38 7.12 1.26
C LEU A 149 7.96 8.57 1.03
N TYR A 150 7.61 9.27 2.09
CA TYR A 150 7.43 10.71 2.09
C TYR A 150 8.66 11.36 2.72
N THR A 151 9.24 12.33 2.02
CA THR A 151 10.31 13.21 2.52
C THR A 151 9.78 14.63 2.63
N SER A 152 9.72 15.14 3.87
CA SER A 152 9.26 16.50 4.16
C SER A 152 10.07 17.54 3.41
N SER A 153 9.39 18.60 2.98
CA SER A 153 10.06 19.78 2.46
C SER A 153 10.71 20.59 3.60
N THR A 154 11.96 20.99 3.38
CA THR A 154 12.77 21.77 4.31
C THR A 154 13.01 23.21 3.84
N ALA A 155 12.63 23.58 2.62
CA ALA A 155 12.87 24.90 2.06
C ALA A 155 11.61 25.51 1.43
N ALA A 156 11.56 26.84 1.36
CA ALA A 156 10.49 27.54 0.67
C ALA A 156 10.45 27.14 -0.80
N ASN A 157 9.24 26.96 -1.34
CA ASN A 157 8.98 26.64 -2.75
C ASN A 157 9.57 25.31 -3.24
N THR A 158 10.05 24.44 -2.35
CA THR A 158 10.41 23.06 -2.72
C THR A 158 9.31 22.12 -2.22
N PRO A 159 8.61 21.38 -3.09
CA PRO A 159 7.60 20.42 -2.64
C PRO A 159 8.26 19.21 -1.94
N PRO A 160 7.53 18.49 -1.07
CA PRO A 160 7.99 17.24 -0.51
C PRO A 160 8.17 16.18 -1.61
N THR A 161 9.13 15.27 -1.41
CA THR A 161 9.38 14.16 -2.33
C THR A 161 8.62 12.94 -1.89
N ILE A 162 7.81 12.35 -2.77
CA ILE A 162 7.01 11.14 -2.49
C ILE A 162 7.34 10.06 -3.52
N THR A 163 7.90 8.96 -3.07
CA THR A 163 8.33 7.83 -3.92
C THR A 163 7.66 6.53 -3.49
N VAL A 164 7.58 5.58 -4.41
CA VAL A 164 7.23 4.19 -4.11
C VAL A 164 8.51 3.37 -4.31
N GLY A 165 8.81 2.48 -3.37
CA GLY A 165 9.95 1.57 -3.45
C GLY A 165 11.02 1.83 -2.39
N SER A 166 12.10 1.03 -2.47
CA SER A 166 13.31 1.15 -1.65
C SER A 166 13.98 2.53 -1.81
N PRO A 167 14.63 3.10 -0.78
CA PRO A 167 15.32 4.38 -0.91
C PRO A 167 16.52 4.31 -1.86
N THR A 168 16.97 3.11 -2.23
CA THR A 168 18.04 2.86 -3.22
C THR A 168 17.53 2.53 -4.62
N ASN A 169 16.23 2.33 -4.82
CA ASN A 169 15.66 2.01 -6.12
C ASN A 169 14.23 2.56 -6.28
N PRO A 170 14.08 3.87 -6.62
CA PRO A 170 12.77 4.53 -6.74
C PRO A 170 11.91 4.06 -7.92
N THR A 171 12.43 3.14 -8.77
CA THR A 171 11.75 2.56 -9.93
C THR A 171 11.41 1.07 -9.74
N ALA A 172 11.61 0.49 -8.56
CA ALA A 172 11.42 -0.94 -8.33
C ALA A 172 9.95 -1.35 -8.10
N VAL A 173 9.16 -1.28 -9.17
CA VAL A 173 7.84 -1.93 -9.30
C VAL A 173 7.93 -3.43 -8.97
N LYS A 174 9.06 -4.09 -9.31
CA LYS A 174 9.30 -5.52 -9.08
C LYS A 174 9.54 -5.92 -7.63
N ASP A 175 9.89 -4.99 -6.74
CA ASP A 175 10.20 -5.32 -5.34
C ASP A 175 8.95 -5.45 -4.46
N CYS A 176 7.76 -5.19 -5.03
CA CYS A 176 6.46 -5.34 -4.39
C CYS A 176 5.78 -6.70 -4.65
N GLU A 177 6.35 -7.49 -5.57
CA GLU A 177 5.91 -8.84 -5.95
C GLU A 177 6.39 -9.91 -4.94
#